data_AF-A0A0C2WA17-F1
#
_entry.id   AF-A0A0C2WA17-F1
#
_cell.length_a   1.000
_cell.length_b   1.000
_cell.length_c   1.000
_cell.angle_alpha   90.00
_cell.angle_beta   90.00
_cell.angle_gamma   90.00
#
_symmetry.space_group_name_H-M   'P 1'
#
loop_
_entity.id
_entity.type
_entity.pdbx_description
1 polymer ?
#
loop_
_entity_poly.entity_id
_entity_poly.type
_entity_poly.pdbx_seq_one_letter_code
_entity_poly.pdbx_strand_id
1 'polypeptide(L)' 'MTDYGRKKEALEAMYDKYNLTIWKIIYGNLQEELYAEQIITLIYKDIWECDQVLFSKERQLIMILRFCRNRLDQL' A
#
# COMPACT_ATOMS: atom_id res chain seq x y z
N MET A 1 -7.29 -8.49 22.35
CA MET A 1 -6.83 -8.26 20.97
C MET A 1 -5.40 -7.75 21.05
N THR A 2 -4.44 -8.52 20.57
CA THR A 2 -3.02 -8.13 20.56
C THR A 2 -2.80 -6.98 19.58
N ASP A 3 -1.72 -6.23 19.75
CA ASP A 3 -1.36 -5.10 18.87
C ASP A 3 -1.23 -5.55 17.41
N TYR A 4 -0.65 -6.74 17.19
CA TYR A 4 -0.60 -7.41 15.89
C TYR A 4 -1.98 -7.63 15.26
N GLY A 5 -2.99 -8.03 16.03
CA GLY A 5 -4.34 -8.27 15.53
C GLY A 5 -4.99 -6.99 15.01
N ARG A 6 -4.89 -5.90 15.76
CA ARG A 6 -5.41 -4.58 15.34
C ARG A 6 -4.72 -4.08 14.09
N LYS A 7 -3.40 -4.27 14.02
CA LYS A 7 -2.58 -3.86 12.87
C LYS A 7 -2.95 -4.64 11.62
N LYS A 8 -3.21 -5.95 11.75
CA LYS A 8 -3.67 -6.82 10.68
C LYS A 8 -5.04 -6.38 10.15
N GLU A 9 -6.02 -6.15 11.03
CA GLU A 9 -7.35 -5.65 10.65
C GLU A 9 -7.27 -4.31 9.92
N ALA A 10 -6.42 -3.40 10.37
CA ALA A 10 -6.21 -2.11 9.70
C ALA A 10 -5.60 -2.27 8.29
N LEU A 11 -4.64 -3.19 8.13
CA LEU A 11 -4.04 -3.49 6.83
C LEU A 11 -5.07 -4.13 5.88
N GLU A 12 -5.88 -5.08 6.36
CA GLU A 12 -6.95 -5.72 5.57
C GLU A 12 -7.98 -4.68 5.10
N ALA A 13 -8.43 -3.79 5.99
CA ALA A 13 -9.34 -2.71 5.63
C ALA A 13 -8.73 -1.74 4.59
N MET A 14 -7.42 -1.50 4.66
CA MET A 14 -6.72 -0.72 3.64
C MET A 14 -6.62 -1.45 2.30
N TYR A 15 -6.34 -2.75 2.33
CA TYR A 15 -6.29 -3.59 1.13
C TYR A 15 -7.63 -3.54 0.40
N ASP A 16 -8.72 -3.83 1.10
CA ASP A 16 -10.07 -3.82 0.52
C ASP A 16 -10.42 -2.45 -0.10
N LYS A 17 -10.00 -1.36 0.55
CA LYS A 17 -10.33 -0.01 0.10
C LYS A 17 -9.47 0.49 -1.06
N TYR A 18 -8.18 0.16 -1.09
CA TYR A 18 -7.21 0.83 -1.97
C TYR A 18 -6.49 -0.10 -2.95
N ASN A 19 -6.59 -1.42 -2.83
CA ASN A 19 -5.82 -2.34 -3.66
C ASN A 19 -6.01 -2.11 -5.16
N LEU A 20 -7.25 -1.91 -5.62
CA LEU A 20 -7.52 -1.64 -7.03
C LEU A 20 -6.90 -0.32 -7.51
N THR A 21 -6.82 0.69 -6.63
CA THR A 21 -6.20 1.98 -6.96
C THR A 21 -4.69 1.83 -7.08
N ILE A 22 -4.07 1.15 -6.11
CA ILE A 22 -2.64 0.85 -6.11
C ILE A 22 -2.29 0.05 -7.36
N TRP A 23 -3.05 -1.01 -7.66
CA TRP A 23 -2.88 -1.83 -8.85
C TRP A 23 -2.88 -1.01 -10.14
N LYS A 24 -3.91 -0.18 -10.36
CA LYS A 24 -4.02 0.64 -11.56
C LYS A 24 -2.85 1.62 -11.72
N ILE A 25 -2.34 2.18 -10.63
CA ILE A 25 -1.19 3.08 -10.65
C ILE A 25 0.07 2.31 -11.03
N ILE A 26 0.36 1.21 -10.34
CA ILE A 26 1.60 0.47 -10.54
C ILE A 26 1.61 -0.21 -11.92
N TYR A 27 0.57 -0.98 -12.24
CA TYR A 27 0.46 -1.65 -13.54
C TYR A 27 0.41 -0.64 -14.69
N GLY A 28 -0.25 0.51 -14.51
CA GLY A 28 -0.29 1.57 -15.52
C GLY A 28 1.08 2.15 -15.86
N ASN A 29 2.05 2.10 -14.95
CA ASN A 29 3.42 2.57 -15.19
C ASN A 29 4.36 1.45 -15.66
N LEU A 30 4.21 0.22 -15.17
CA LEU A 30 5.13 -0.88 -15.49
C LEU A 30 4.71 -1.69 -16.71
N GLN A 31 3.41 -1.83 -16.95
CA GLN A 31 2.82 -2.64 -18.03
C GLN A 31 3.28 -4.11 -18.06
N GLU A 32 3.81 -4.60 -16.93
CA GLU A 32 4.25 -5.96 -16.72
C GLU A 32 3.67 -6.44 -15.39
N GLU A 33 2.94 -7.55 -15.44
CA GLU A 33 2.10 -8.02 -14.34
C GLU A 33 2.94 -8.51 -13.15
N LEU A 34 4.02 -9.27 -13.42
CA LEU A 34 4.85 -9.86 -12.38
C LEU A 34 5.59 -8.78 -11.57
N TYR A 35 6.17 -7.77 -12.24
CA TYR A 35 6.81 -6.63 -11.62
C TYR A 35 5.81 -5.76 -10.86
N ALA A 36 4.59 -5.60 -11.40
CA ALA A 36 3.54 -4.89 -10.68
C ALA A 36 3.16 -5.59 -9.36
N GLU A 37 2.96 -6.91 -9.37
CA GLU A 37 2.69 -7.69 -8.16
C GLU A 37 3.80 -7.54 -7.10
N GLN A 38 5.06 -7.64 -7.54
CA GLN A 38 6.22 -7.49 -6.64
C GLN A 38 6.24 -6.10 -5.99
N ILE A 39 6.01 -5.05 -6.77
CA ILE A 39 6.02 -3.68 -6.27
C ILE A 39 4.84 -3.40 -5.34
N ILE A 40 3.66 -3.92 -5.65
CA ILE A 40 2.48 -3.80 -4.78
C ILE A 40 2.71 -4.50 -3.44
N THR A 41 3.36 -5.66 -3.45
CA THR A 41 3.76 -6.37 -2.23
C THR A 41 4.70 -5.51 -1.37
N LEU A 42 5.67 -4.84 -1.99
CA LEU A 42 6.57 -3.92 -1.26
C LEU A 42 5.83 -2.70 -0.70
N ILE A 43 4.85 -2.17 -1.42
CA ILE A 43 4.01 -1.06 -0.94
C ILE A 43 3.23 -1.46 0.32
N TYR A 44 2.61 -2.65 0.32
CA TYR A 44 1.90 -3.12 1.53
C TYR A 44 2.84 -3.43 2.69
N LYS A 45 4.08 -3.84 2.41
CA LYS A 45 5.11 -3.96 3.44
C LYS A 45 5.46 -2.59 4.04
N ASP A 46 5.64 -1.56 3.22
CA ASP A 46 5.92 -0.20 3.70
C ASP A 46 4.75 0.37 4.54
N ILE A 47 3.52 0.08 4.12
CA ILE A 47 2.31 0.42 4.87
C ILE A 47 2.29 -0.31 6.21
N TRP A 48 2.60 -1.61 6.22
CA TRP A 48 2.70 -2.40 7.44
C TRP A 48 3.74 -1.83 8.40
N GLU A 49 4.85 -1.32 7.91
CA GLU A 49 5.90 -0.72 8.75
C GLU A 49 5.54 0.70 9.24
N CYS A 50 4.47 1.32 8.72
CA CYS A 50 4.07 2.68 9.04
C CYS A 50 2.72 2.77 9.80
N ASP A 51 2.78 2.75 11.13
CA ASP A 51 1.59 2.82 12.00
C ASP A 51 0.72 4.07 11.76
N GLN A 52 1.34 5.20 11.39
CA GLN A 52 0.60 6.42 11.06
C GLN A 52 -0.36 6.20 9.89
N VAL A 53 0.02 5.40 8.89
CA VAL A 53 -0.80 5.14 7.72
C VAL A 53 -1.95 4.20 8.05
N LEU A 54 -1.66 3.20 8.87
CA LEU A 54 -2.64 2.20 9.30
C LEU A 54 -3.73 2.79 10.19
N PHE A 55 -3.36 3.66 11.14
CA PHE A 55 -4.28 4.12 12.17
C PHE A 55 -4.78 5.56 11.98
N SER A 56 -4.08 6.41 11.22
CA SER A 56 -4.60 7.74 10.89
C SER A 56 -5.55 7.62 9.71
N LYS A 57 -6.83 7.99 9.90
CA LYS A 57 -7.81 8.07 8.80
C LYS A 57 -7.58 9.30 7.91
N GLU A 58 -6.94 10.32 8.44
CA GLU A 58 -6.66 11.54 7.69
C GLU A 58 -5.52 11.28 6.69
N ARG A 59 -5.74 11.67 5.43
CA ARG A 59 -4.72 11.64 4.37
C ARG A 59 -4.17 10.24 4.03
N GLN A 60 -4.85 9.15 4.40
CA GLN A 60 -4.43 7.78 4.04
C GLN A 60 -4.13 7.62 2.56
N LEU A 61 -5.05 8.07 1.69
CA LEU A 61 -4.85 8.00 0.24
C LEU A 61 -3.57 8.75 -0.19
N ILE A 62 -3.31 9.93 0.37
CA ILE A 62 -2.11 10.71 0.04
C ILE A 62 -0.84 9.94 0.43
N MET A 63 -0.83 9.29 1.60
CA MET A 63 0.31 8.50 2.04
C MET A 63 0.52 7.26 1.16
N ILE A 64 -0.56 6.55 0.80
CA ILE A 64 -0.51 5.42 -0.13
C ILE A 64 0.05 5.85 -1.49
N LEU A 65 -0.42 6.97 -2.03
CA LEU A 65 0.08 7.51 -3.29
C LEU A 65 1.58 7.87 -3.21
N ARG A 66 2.05 8.34 -2.04
CA ARG A 66 3.48 8.56 -1.81
C ARG A 66 4.28 7.26 -1.82
N PHE A 67 3.81 6.19 -1.19
CA PHE A 67 4.47 4.89 -1.28
C PHE A 67 4.54 4.37 -2.72
N CYS A 68 3.42 4.48 -3.45
CA CYS A 68 3.39 4.11 -4.87
C CYS A 68 4.43 4.89 -5.67
N ARG A 69 4.48 6.21 -5.50
CA ARG A 69 5.42 7.07 -6.21
C ARG A 69 6.87 6.76 -5.85
N ASN A 70 7.17 6.61 -4.56
CA ASN A 70 8.52 6.29 -4.09
C ASN A 70 9.04 4.96 -4.65
N ARG A 71 8.17 3.94 -4.75
CA ARG A 71 8.56 2.65 -5.34
C ARG A 71 8.77 2.73 -6.84
N LEU A 72 7.92 3.48 -7.55
CA LEU A 72 8.10 3.72 -8.98
C LEU A 72 9.38 4.52 -9.30
N ASP A 73 9.75 5.49 -8.46
CA ASP A 73 10.98 6.29 -8.62
C ASP A 73 12.26 5.50 -8.29
N GLN A 74 12.14 4.30 -7.70
CA GLN A 74 13.26 3.42 -7.34
C GLN A 74 13.52 2.30 -8.36
N LEU A 75 12.70 2.23 -9.42
CA LEU A 75 12.84 1.29 -10.53
C LEU A 75 13.70 1.89 -11.64
#